data_AF-A0A7S4A9B6-F1
#
_entry.id   AF-A0A7S4A9B6-F1
#
_cell.length_a   1.000
_cell.length_b   1.000
_cell.length_c   1.000
_cell.angle_alpha   90.00
_cell.angle_beta   90.00
_cell.angle_gamma   90.00
#
_symmetry.space_group_name_H-M   'P 1'
#
loop_
_entity.id
_entity.type
_entity.pdbx_description
1 polymer ?
#
loop_
_entity_poly.entity_id
_entity_poly.type
_entity_poly.pdbx_seq_one_letter_code
_entity_poly.pdbx_strand_id
1 'polypeptide(L)'
;MIKDIFTCYHSHLPQSVQESFDEDDVWILKNGDRSFDDLFADCGRWTFEEFYSFVKKRVVFITPDTGISGSCDTPSHHKYTVDMTFIFSTTTIKSERTLHVSGTDAQTTSPALNFLLRLVLECYSDDEDKNSMNSKIGVILKCFATTPRQLLGSLDLSAPESNANRKRKDPSSTQSACNGINNKIDIEFRFLALNKSHCEAIFGGSATVVSCVKFSQCEVDEWTIHDKNDQDQNSGNTNNTVIKNDHGVTPKKLVLSCTQHEFRKFTEGRLLTSNNTSIRDMSLVLHFMLADLDVHHLISTLGNNQSLEHLSIEYLDLDDKTWTCICKALYNHPKLKRLRLAYTEKFADSYRRLTPERRRIRTNDLLKLLQTNKNLQEVQWPKFQQDETLILDVERLLMENMMRASTSPGNTN
;
A
#
# COMPACT_ATOMS: atom_id res chain seq x y z
N MET A 1 -24.02 10.60 -24.84
CA MET A 1 -23.37 11.25 -23.69
C MET A 1 -21.88 10.91 -23.61
N ILE A 2 -21.46 9.65 -23.40
CA ILE A 2 -20.02 9.32 -23.29
C ILE A 2 -19.24 9.44 -24.62
N LYS A 3 -19.85 9.05 -25.76
CA LYS A 3 -19.28 9.32 -27.10
C LYS A 3 -19.22 10.82 -27.45
N ASP A 4 -19.85 11.66 -26.64
CA ASP A 4 -19.78 13.12 -26.74
C ASP A 4 -18.65 13.69 -25.87
N ILE A 5 -18.09 12.86 -24.97
CA ILE A 5 -17.02 13.21 -24.04
C ILE A 5 -15.67 12.64 -24.49
N PHE A 6 -15.67 11.44 -25.06
CA PHE A 6 -14.46 10.78 -25.54
C PHE A 6 -14.52 10.50 -27.03
N THR A 7 -13.37 10.62 -27.68
CA THR A 7 -13.16 10.26 -29.09
C THR A 7 -12.15 9.13 -29.19
N CYS A 8 -12.41 8.17 -30.07
CA CYS A 8 -11.42 7.16 -30.44
C CYS A 8 -10.14 7.88 -30.91
N TYR A 9 -9.00 7.49 -30.34
CA TYR A 9 -7.69 8.09 -30.61
C TYR A 9 -6.72 7.13 -31.29
N HIS A 10 -7.13 5.88 -31.51
CA HIS A 10 -6.25 4.83 -32.05
C HIS A 10 -5.57 5.25 -33.37
N SER A 11 -6.34 5.80 -34.32
CA SER A 11 -5.80 6.24 -35.62
C SER A 11 -4.78 7.39 -35.54
N HIS A 12 -4.70 8.08 -34.40
CA HIS A 12 -3.75 9.17 -34.15
C HIS A 12 -2.48 8.67 -33.43
N LEU A 13 -2.46 7.40 -33.02
CA LEU A 13 -1.26 6.76 -32.50
C LEU A 13 -0.24 6.53 -33.62
N PRO A 14 1.05 6.49 -33.31
CA PRO A 14 2.03 5.99 -34.26
C PRO A 14 1.81 4.51 -34.58
N GLN A 15 2.14 4.11 -35.81
CA GLN A 15 1.81 2.79 -36.36
C GLN A 15 2.27 1.60 -35.50
N SER A 16 3.49 1.65 -34.96
CA SER A 16 4.03 0.60 -34.09
C SER A 16 3.23 0.38 -32.80
N VAL A 17 2.53 1.42 -32.32
CA VAL A 17 1.68 1.37 -31.13
C VAL A 17 0.27 0.95 -31.51
N GLN A 18 -0.22 1.35 -32.68
CA GLN A 18 -1.50 0.87 -33.22
C GLN A 18 -1.56 -0.67 -33.29
N GLU A 19 -0.45 -1.32 -33.62
CA GLU A 19 -0.36 -2.80 -33.66
C GLU A 19 -0.51 -3.46 -32.28
N SER A 20 -0.35 -2.69 -31.18
CA SER A 20 -0.42 -3.19 -29.80
C SER A 20 -1.80 -3.02 -29.14
N PHE A 21 -2.74 -2.33 -29.79
CA PHE A 21 -4.06 -2.01 -29.23
C PHE A 21 -5.15 -2.18 -30.30
N ASP A 22 -6.33 -2.64 -29.90
CA ASP A 22 -7.49 -2.63 -30.80
C ASP A 22 -8.00 -1.17 -30.97
N GLU A 23 -8.62 -0.85 -32.11
CA GLU A 23 -9.14 0.50 -32.42
C GLU A 23 -10.09 1.05 -31.34
N ASP A 24 -10.79 0.12 -30.69
CA ASP A 24 -11.80 0.35 -29.68
C ASP A 24 -11.25 0.53 -28.25
N ASP A 25 -9.93 0.44 -28.05
CA ASP A 25 -9.28 0.42 -26.73
C ASP A 25 -8.59 1.75 -26.37
N VAL A 26 -8.52 2.71 -27.28
CA VAL A 26 -7.74 3.95 -27.08
C VAL A 26 -8.61 5.19 -27.30
N TRP A 27 -8.73 6.01 -26.26
CA TRP A 27 -9.67 7.13 -26.22
C TRP A 27 -9.00 8.41 -25.69
N ILE A 28 -9.38 9.57 -26.24
CA ILE A 28 -8.97 10.89 -25.77
C ILE A 28 -10.20 11.72 -25.38
N LEU A 29 -10.03 12.66 -24.45
CA LEU A 29 -11.07 13.65 -24.13
C LEU A 29 -11.36 14.55 -25.35
N LYS A 30 -12.64 14.67 -25.70
CA LYS A 30 -13.14 15.24 -26.96
C LYS A 30 -12.93 16.77 -27.08
N ASN A 31 -12.42 17.44 -26.05
CA ASN A 31 -12.07 18.86 -26.09
C ASN A 31 -10.77 19.07 -25.31
N GLY A 32 -9.72 19.55 -26.01
CA GLY A 32 -8.39 19.79 -25.44
C GLY A 32 -8.34 20.73 -24.24
N ASP A 33 -9.40 21.49 -23.97
CA ASP A 33 -9.51 22.41 -22.84
C ASP A 33 -10.29 21.85 -21.64
N ARG A 34 -10.82 20.62 -21.73
CA ARG A 34 -11.58 20.00 -20.63
C ARG A 34 -10.71 19.07 -19.81
N SER A 35 -10.61 19.37 -18.52
CA SER A 35 -10.00 18.53 -17.50
C SER A 35 -10.96 17.42 -17.02
N PHE A 36 -10.43 16.45 -16.28
CA PHE A 36 -11.28 15.51 -15.54
C PHE A 36 -12.14 16.20 -14.47
N ASP A 37 -11.75 17.38 -14.00
CA ASP A 37 -12.57 18.19 -13.08
C ASP A 37 -13.79 18.78 -13.81
N ASP A 38 -13.65 19.16 -15.08
CA ASP A 38 -14.77 19.61 -15.90
C ASP A 38 -15.74 18.46 -16.20
N LEU A 39 -15.23 17.22 -16.33
CA LEU A 39 -16.09 16.03 -16.39
C LEU A 39 -16.91 15.87 -15.10
N PHE A 40 -16.29 16.10 -13.94
CA PHE A 40 -16.98 16.02 -12.65
C PHE A 40 -18.13 17.05 -12.56
N ALA A 41 -17.90 18.26 -13.06
CA ALA A 41 -18.90 19.32 -13.09
C ALA A 41 -20.03 19.05 -14.10
N ASP A 42 -19.70 18.56 -15.30
CA ASP A 42 -20.64 18.43 -16.42
C ASP A 42 -21.46 17.14 -16.39
N CYS A 43 -20.90 16.04 -15.87
CA CYS A 43 -21.50 14.73 -16.05
C CYS A 43 -22.67 14.42 -15.13
N GLY A 44 -22.92 15.25 -14.10
CA GLY A 44 -23.77 14.81 -12.98
C GLY A 44 -23.20 13.54 -12.34
N ARG A 45 -23.87 13.00 -11.31
CA ARG A 45 -23.39 11.82 -10.57
C ARG A 45 -23.29 10.59 -11.48
N TRP A 46 -22.11 10.32 -12.04
CA TRP A 46 -21.80 9.02 -12.61
C TRP A 46 -21.68 8.02 -11.49
N THR A 47 -22.30 6.84 -11.66
CA THR A 47 -22.00 5.72 -10.77
C THR A 47 -20.76 4.98 -11.25
N PHE A 48 -20.09 4.27 -10.33
CA PHE A 48 -18.97 3.40 -10.67
C PHE A 48 -19.39 2.31 -11.64
N GLU A 49 -20.63 1.79 -11.57
CA GLU A 49 -21.15 0.82 -12.52
C GLU A 49 -21.27 1.39 -13.93
N GLU A 50 -21.75 2.63 -14.06
CA GLU A 50 -21.82 3.32 -15.35
C GLU A 50 -20.42 3.47 -15.95
N PHE A 51 -19.46 3.94 -15.14
CA PHE A 51 -18.06 4.06 -15.55
C PHE A 51 -17.41 2.70 -15.86
N TYR A 52 -17.57 1.71 -14.98
CA TYR A 52 -17.03 0.36 -15.14
C TYR A 52 -17.60 -0.30 -16.38
N SER A 53 -18.90 -0.12 -16.68
CA SER A 53 -19.53 -0.65 -17.90
C SER A 53 -18.86 -0.11 -19.18
N PHE A 54 -18.36 1.13 -19.12
CA PHE A 54 -17.66 1.78 -20.22
C PHE A 54 -16.22 1.29 -20.38
N VAL A 55 -15.49 1.13 -19.28
CA VAL A 55 -14.12 0.58 -19.32
C VAL A 55 -14.22 -0.84 -19.87
N LYS A 56 -13.83 -1.07 -21.12
CA LYS A 56 -13.68 -2.41 -21.73
C LYS A 56 -12.54 -3.16 -21.02
N LYS A 57 -12.18 -4.37 -21.49
CA LYS A 57 -11.11 -5.18 -20.86
C LYS A 57 -9.82 -4.37 -20.63
N ARG A 58 -9.48 -3.48 -21.58
CA ARG A 58 -8.40 -2.51 -21.46
C ARG A 58 -8.81 -1.20 -22.12
N VAL A 59 -8.62 -0.07 -21.45
CA VAL A 59 -8.83 1.25 -22.05
C VAL A 59 -7.64 2.15 -21.71
N VAL A 60 -7.09 2.84 -22.70
CA VAL A 60 -6.04 3.85 -22.52
C VAL A 60 -6.62 5.24 -22.72
N PHE A 61 -6.53 6.07 -21.68
CA PHE A 61 -6.83 7.49 -21.74
C PHE A 61 -5.57 8.34 -21.78
N ILE A 62 -5.68 9.39 -22.57
CA ILE A 62 -4.61 10.32 -22.89
C ILE A 62 -5.14 11.69 -22.49
N THR A 63 -4.50 12.35 -21.53
CA THR A 63 -4.86 13.74 -21.19
C THR A 63 -4.45 14.69 -22.32
N PRO A 64 -5.00 15.91 -22.43
CA PRO A 64 -4.60 16.87 -23.48
C PRO A 64 -3.09 17.16 -23.53
N ASP A 65 -2.42 17.08 -22.38
CA ASP A 65 -0.97 17.23 -22.30
C ASP A 65 -0.21 15.94 -22.66
N THR A 66 -0.89 14.79 -22.67
CA THR A 66 -0.29 13.49 -23.00
C THR A 66 -0.02 13.39 -24.49
N GLY A 67 1.24 13.51 -24.89
CA GLY A 67 1.65 12.93 -26.17
C GLY A 67 1.60 11.39 -26.16
N ILE A 68 1.68 10.76 -27.33
CA ILE A 68 1.88 9.31 -27.43
C ILE A 68 2.90 9.07 -28.52
N SER A 69 4.00 8.36 -28.21
CA SER A 69 5.10 8.11 -29.14
C SER A 69 5.16 6.66 -29.59
N GLY A 70 5.77 6.50 -30.77
CA GLY A 70 5.62 5.38 -31.66
C GLY A 70 6.82 4.48 -31.78
N SER A 71 7.60 4.34 -30.73
CA SER A 71 8.75 3.45 -30.83
C SER A 71 9.18 3.02 -29.46
N CYS A 72 9.75 1.82 -29.45
CA CYS A 72 10.56 1.26 -28.38
C CYS A 72 11.86 2.06 -28.14
N ASP A 73 11.94 3.32 -28.58
CA ASP A 73 13.11 4.15 -28.37
C ASP A 73 13.12 4.67 -26.94
N THR A 74 14.28 4.56 -26.33
CA THR A 74 14.55 4.88 -24.93
C THR A 74 14.02 6.25 -24.47
N PRO A 75 13.63 6.40 -23.19
CA PRO A 75 12.89 7.57 -22.67
C PRO A 75 13.64 8.91 -22.61
N SER A 76 14.83 9.03 -23.22
CA SER A 76 15.71 10.20 -23.02
C SER A 76 15.20 11.50 -23.64
N HIS A 77 14.13 11.46 -24.45
CA HIS A 77 13.56 12.65 -25.11
C HIS A 77 12.05 12.83 -24.88
N HIS A 78 11.43 12.04 -24.00
CA HIS A 78 10.00 12.12 -23.76
C HIS A 78 9.65 13.03 -22.57
N LYS A 79 8.57 13.82 -22.73
CA LYS A 79 7.87 14.51 -21.64
C LYS A 79 6.80 13.60 -21.00
N TYR A 80 6.85 12.27 -21.19
CA TYR A 80 6.01 11.32 -20.43
C TYR A 80 6.73 10.94 -19.17
N THR A 81 6.07 11.10 -18.04
CA THR A 81 6.69 10.72 -16.78
C THR A 81 5.76 9.93 -15.87
N VAL A 82 4.46 9.77 -16.17
CA VAL A 82 3.51 9.02 -15.32
C VAL A 82 2.56 8.12 -16.12
N ASP A 83 2.46 6.87 -15.68
CA ASP A 83 1.45 5.88 -16.06
C ASP A 83 0.65 5.50 -14.81
N MET A 84 -0.66 5.65 -14.88
CA MET A 84 -1.59 5.31 -13.81
C MET A 84 -2.49 4.19 -14.28
N THR A 85 -2.47 3.09 -13.55
CA THR A 85 -3.23 1.89 -13.86
C THR A 85 -4.28 1.66 -12.76
N PHE A 86 -5.55 1.74 -13.11
CA PHE A 86 -6.64 1.27 -12.27
C PHE A 86 -7.02 -0.14 -12.67
N ILE A 87 -7.06 -1.03 -11.69
CA ILE A 87 -7.41 -2.43 -11.82
C ILE A 87 -8.71 -2.63 -11.06
N PHE A 88 -9.77 -2.93 -11.80
CA PHE A 88 -11.09 -3.16 -11.24
C PHE A 88 -11.41 -4.64 -11.27
N SER A 89 -11.71 -5.21 -10.10
CA SER A 89 -12.24 -6.58 -10.00
C SER A 89 -13.53 -6.58 -9.18
N THR A 90 -14.56 -7.24 -9.70
CA THR A 90 -15.83 -7.41 -9.00
C THR A 90 -16.07 -8.91 -8.80
N THR A 91 -16.73 -9.28 -7.71
CA THR A 91 -17.07 -10.69 -7.44
C THR A 91 -18.17 -11.21 -8.36
N THR A 92 -19.02 -10.31 -8.86
CA THR A 92 -20.11 -10.63 -9.79
C THR A 92 -19.61 -10.86 -11.21
N ILE A 93 -18.57 -10.14 -11.63
CA ILE A 93 -17.97 -10.30 -12.95
C ILE A 93 -16.52 -10.74 -12.74
N LYS A 94 -16.25 -12.04 -12.94
CA LYS A 94 -14.90 -12.65 -12.87
C LYS A 94 -13.91 -12.12 -13.93
N SER A 95 -14.12 -10.93 -14.48
CA SER A 95 -13.19 -10.27 -15.38
C SER A 95 -12.57 -9.07 -14.68
N GLU A 96 -11.25 -9.10 -14.57
CA GLU A 96 -10.46 -7.92 -14.26
C GLU A 96 -10.54 -6.95 -15.45
N ARG A 97 -10.76 -5.67 -15.15
CA ARG A 97 -10.70 -4.60 -16.16
C ARG A 97 -9.60 -3.63 -15.78
N THR A 98 -8.84 -3.21 -16.78
CA THR A 98 -7.68 -2.34 -16.56
C THR A 98 -7.85 -1.04 -17.32
N LEU A 99 -7.78 0.05 -16.58
CA LEU A 99 -7.81 1.41 -17.09
C LEU A 99 -6.42 2.01 -16.95
N HIS A 100 -5.83 2.39 -18.08
CA HIS A 100 -4.57 3.11 -18.12
C HIS A 100 -4.85 4.59 -18.38
N VAL A 101 -4.25 5.45 -17.56
CA VAL A 101 -4.22 6.89 -17.75
C VAL A 101 -2.74 7.28 -17.84
N SER A 102 -2.33 7.72 -19.02
CA SER A 102 -1.00 8.27 -19.23
C SER A 102 -1.04 9.78 -19.08
N GLY A 103 0.00 10.37 -18.50
CA GLY A 103 0.13 11.81 -18.29
C GLY A 103 1.55 12.31 -18.51
N THR A 104 1.70 13.63 -18.70
CA THR A 104 3.02 14.27 -18.84
C THR A 104 3.80 14.28 -17.56
N ASP A 105 3.12 14.54 -16.45
CA ASP A 105 3.72 14.65 -15.12
C ASP A 105 2.76 14.28 -14.00
N ALA A 106 3.32 13.95 -12.84
CA ALA A 106 2.57 13.48 -11.68
C ALA A 106 1.61 14.55 -11.16
N GLN A 107 1.97 15.83 -11.29
CA GLN A 107 1.15 16.93 -10.81
C GLN A 107 -0.09 17.11 -11.69
N THR A 108 0.06 17.16 -13.01
CA THR A 108 -1.05 17.30 -13.97
C THR A 108 -1.93 16.07 -14.06
N THR A 109 -1.42 14.88 -13.70
CA THR A 109 -2.21 13.64 -13.66
C THR A 109 -3.01 13.48 -12.35
N SER A 110 -2.68 14.24 -11.30
CA SER A 110 -3.32 14.13 -9.98
C SER A 110 -4.83 14.43 -9.98
N PRO A 111 -5.36 15.40 -10.74
CA PRO A 111 -6.81 15.59 -10.86
C PRO A 111 -7.54 14.35 -11.39
N ALA A 112 -6.98 13.67 -12.40
CA ALA A 112 -7.55 12.43 -12.93
C ALA A 112 -7.52 11.30 -11.89
N LEU A 113 -6.44 11.18 -11.12
CA LEU A 113 -6.35 10.26 -9.98
C LEU A 113 -7.48 10.51 -8.99
N ASN A 114 -7.61 11.76 -8.53
CA ASN A 114 -8.56 12.15 -7.50
C ASN A 114 -10.00 11.95 -7.99
N PHE A 115 -10.29 12.26 -9.26
CA PHE A 115 -11.59 11.98 -9.87
C PHE A 115 -11.94 10.49 -9.80
N LEU A 116 -11.02 9.63 -10.26
CA LEU A 116 -11.25 8.19 -10.30
C LEU A 116 -11.32 7.56 -8.90
N LEU A 117 -10.49 8.03 -7.96
CA LEU A 117 -10.59 7.63 -6.56
C LEU A 117 -11.93 8.06 -5.97
N ARG A 118 -12.35 9.32 -6.13
CA ARG A 118 -13.65 9.80 -5.63
C ARG A 118 -14.80 8.98 -6.19
N LEU A 119 -14.83 8.72 -7.49
CA LEU A 119 -15.85 7.89 -8.13
C LEU A 119 -15.95 6.50 -7.49
N VAL A 120 -14.80 5.89 -7.20
CA VAL A 120 -14.71 4.62 -6.48
C VAL A 120 -15.23 4.75 -5.04
N LEU A 121 -14.90 5.84 -4.35
CA LEU A 121 -15.30 6.10 -2.97
C LEU A 121 -16.80 6.39 -2.83
N GLU A 122 -17.42 7.10 -3.78
CA GLU A 122 -18.86 7.38 -3.76
C GLU A 122 -19.65 6.08 -3.79
N CYS A 123 -19.21 5.11 -4.59
CA CYS A 123 -19.95 3.86 -4.78
C CYS A 123 -19.86 2.92 -3.57
N TYR A 124 -18.85 3.10 -2.72
CA TYR A 124 -18.78 2.40 -1.45
C TYR A 124 -19.55 3.08 -0.32
N SER A 125 -19.93 4.35 -0.49
CA SER A 125 -20.71 5.09 0.52
C SER A 125 -22.21 4.78 0.46
N ASP A 126 -22.72 4.41 -0.72
CA ASP A 126 -24.16 4.18 -0.95
C ASP A 126 -24.63 2.73 -0.68
N ASP A 127 -23.72 1.78 -0.44
CA ASP A 127 -24.01 0.33 -0.45
C ASP A 127 -23.93 -0.36 0.94
N GLU A 128 -24.09 0.39 2.04
CA GLU A 128 -24.02 -0.14 3.42
C GLU A 128 -25.08 -1.24 3.71
N ASP A 129 -26.19 -1.29 2.96
CA ASP A 129 -27.29 -2.23 3.21
C ASP A 129 -27.32 -3.47 2.28
N LYS A 130 -26.41 -3.58 1.29
CA LYS A 130 -26.44 -4.69 0.31
C LYS A 130 -25.23 -5.62 0.43
N ASN A 131 -25.54 -6.78 0.98
CA ASN A 131 -24.63 -7.84 1.42
C ASN A 131 -23.86 -8.60 0.31
N SER A 132 -23.41 -8.01 -0.82
CA SER A 132 -22.89 -8.85 -1.92
C SER A 132 -21.82 -8.36 -2.88
N MET A 133 -21.24 -7.17 -2.76
CA MET A 133 -20.14 -6.75 -3.66
C MET A 133 -18.81 -6.66 -2.91
N ASN A 134 -18.12 -7.81 -2.82
CA ASN A 134 -16.68 -7.84 -2.57
C ASN A 134 -15.97 -7.44 -3.87
N SER A 135 -16.00 -6.16 -4.22
CA SER A 135 -15.14 -5.61 -5.26
C SER A 135 -13.80 -5.23 -4.65
N LYS A 136 -12.72 -5.61 -5.33
CA LYS A 136 -11.36 -5.24 -4.97
C LYS A 136 -10.84 -4.32 -6.06
N ILE A 137 -10.36 -3.15 -5.64
CA ILE A 137 -9.84 -2.14 -6.56
C ILE A 137 -8.35 -1.98 -6.26
N GLY A 138 -7.53 -2.16 -7.29
CA GLY A 138 -6.11 -1.87 -7.26
C GLY A 138 -5.84 -0.57 -8.01
N VAL A 139 -5.04 0.32 -7.44
CA VAL A 139 -4.57 1.54 -8.09
C VAL A 139 -3.06 1.52 -8.07
N ILE A 140 -2.43 1.59 -9.24
CA ILE A 140 -0.98 1.66 -9.38
C ILE A 140 -0.65 2.99 -10.04
N LEU A 141 0.08 3.84 -9.32
CA LEU A 141 0.65 5.08 -9.84
C LEU A 141 2.14 4.88 -10.04
N LYS A 142 2.61 5.04 -11.28
CA LYS A 142 3.99 4.73 -11.64
C LYS A 142 4.60 5.85 -12.46
N CYS A 143 5.73 6.38 -11.99
CA CYS A 143 6.64 7.09 -12.86
C CYS A 143 7.57 6.14 -13.62
N PHE A 144 8.09 6.57 -14.77
CA PHE A 144 9.15 5.83 -15.44
C PHE A 144 10.44 5.90 -14.60
N ALA A 145 11.08 4.76 -14.37
CA ALA A 145 12.29 4.66 -13.53
C ALA A 145 13.47 5.50 -14.04
N THR A 146 13.48 5.85 -15.32
CA THR A 146 14.52 6.65 -15.98
C THR A 146 14.29 8.15 -15.87
N THR A 147 13.15 8.58 -15.33
CA THR A 147 12.82 10.00 -15.12
C THR A 147 13.10 10.38 -13.66
N PRO A 148 13.55 11.61 -13.37
CA PRO A 148 13.61 12.10 -11.99
C PRO A 148 12.28 11.86 -11.28
N ARG A 149 12.33 11.44 -10.02
CA ARG A 149 11.11 11.24 -9.23
C ARG A 149 10.31 12.52 -9.22
N GLN A 150 9.06 12.42 -9.60
CA GLN A 150 8.17 13.57 -9.63
C GLN A 150 7.32 13.62 -8.39
N LEU A 151 7.16 14.84 -7.85
CA LEU A 151 6.24 15.08 -6.77
C LEU A 151 4.81 14.87 -7.27
N LEU A 152 4.09 13.95 -6.65
CA LEU A 152 2.65 13.83 -6.87
C LEU A 152 1.98 15.18 -6.52
N GLY A 153 0.97 15.58 -7.30
CA GLY A 153 0.12 16.71 -6.94
C GLY A 153 -0.76 16.37 -5.74
N SER A 154 -1.96 16.92 -5.65
CA SER A 154 -2.84 16.57 -4.53
C SER A 154 -3.29 15.10 -4.57
N LEU A 155 -3.37 14.47 -3.40
CA LEU A 155 -3.99 13.16 -3.23
C LEU A 155 -5.20 13.32 -2.30
N ASP A 156 -6.39 13.06 -2.83
CA ASP A 156 -7.62 13.11 -2.07
C ASP A 156 -8.21 11.70 -1.91
N LEU A 157 -8.21 11.22 -0.66
CA LEU A 157 -8.80 9.96 -0.23
C LEU A 157 -10.02 10.17 0.68
N SER A 158 -10.50 11.41 0.78
CA SER A 158 -11.71 11.71 1.55
C SER A 158 -12.92 11.11 0.87
N ALA A 159 -13.82 10.54 1.67
CA ALA A 159 -15.15 10.19 1.17
C ALA A 159 -15.80 11.47 0.63
N PRO A 160 -16.55 11.39 -0.48
CA PRO A 160 -17.32 12.55 -0.94
C PRO A 160 -18.16 13.08 0.22
N GLU A 161 -18.24 14.41 0.35
CA GLU A 161 -19.19 15.04 1.24
C GLU A 161 -20.58 14.66 0.75
N SER A 162 -21.10 13.52 1.22
CA SER A 162 -22.47 13.13 0.97
C SER A 162 -23.36 14.32 1.35
N ASN A 163 -24.48 14.48 0.65
CA ASN A 163 -25.48 15.50 0.93
C ASN A 163 -26.05 15.36 2.35
N ALA A 164 -25.27 15.66 3.40
CA ALA A 164 -25.67 15.70 4.79
C ALA A 164 -26.80 16.73 5.02
N ASN A 165 -27.01 17.62 4.04
CA ASN A 165 -28.11 18.57 4.01
C ASN A 165 -29.41 18.04 3.37
N ARG A 166 -29.47 16.80 2.86
CA ARG A 166 -30.72 16.19 2.36
C ARG A 166 -31.24 15.13 3.35
N LYS A 167 -31.99 15.62 4.34
CA LYS A 167 -33.01 14.91 5.13
C LYS A 167 -32.53 13.78 6.07
N ARG A 168 -32.10 14.15 7.27
CA ARG A 168 -32.50 13.43 8.51
C ARG A 168 -32.91 14.43 9.59
N LYS A 169 -34.20 14.80 9.57
CA LYS A 169 -34.93 15.14 10.80
C LYS A 169 -35.33 13.80 11.41
N ASP A 170 -34.46 13.23 12.23
CA ASP A 170 -34.84 12.27 13.28
C ASP A 170 -33.68 12.14 14.27
N PRO A 171 -33.77 12.76 15.46
CA PRO A 171 -32.71 12.76 16.45
C PRO A 171 -32.92 11.61 17.44
N SER A 172 -32.82 10.35 16.98
CA SER A 172 -32.75 9.21 17.91
C SER A 172 -32.31 7.93 17.19
N SER A 173 -31.03 7.81 16.88
CA SER A 173 -30.42 6.49 16.75
C SER A 173 -29.02 6.55 17.33
N THR A 174 -28.84 5.84 18.43
CA THR A 174 -27.57 5.41 19.00
C THR A 174 -26.55 5.13 17.90
N GLN A 175 -25.38 5.77 18.00
CA GLN A 175 -24.20 5.51 17.18
C GLN A 175 -23.86 4.01 17.28
N SER A 176 -24.39 3.25 16.33
CA SER A 176 -23.94 1.90 16.05
C SER A 176 -22.50 2.02 15.58
N ALA A 177 -21.59 1.34 16.29
CA ALA A 177 -20.19 1.23 15.90
C ALA A 177 -20.11 0.89 14.40
N CYS A 178 -19.27 1.63 13.67
CA CYS A 178 -18.93 1.40 12.27
C CYS A 178 -18.15 0.09 12.12
N ASN A 179 -18.79 -1.02 12.47
CA ASN A 179 -18.25 -2.36 12.38
C ASN A 179 -18.44 -2.83 10.94
N GLY A 180 -17.38 -2.68 10.13
CA GLY A 180 -17.24 -3.51 8.94
C GLY A 180 -17.17 -2.79 7.59
N ILE A 181 -16.68 -1.55 7.51
CA ILE A 181 -16.15 -1.07 6.23
C ILE A 181 -14.90 -1.91 5.94
N ASN A 182 -15.07 -3.00 5.21
CA ASN A 182 -13.96 -3.78 4.68
C ASN A 182 -13.18 -2.83 3.79
N ASN A 183 -11.94 -2.49 4.17
CA ASN A 183 -11.03 -1.71 3.33
C ASN A 183 -10.91 -2.40 1.94
N LYS A 184 -11.10 -1.66 0.84
CA LYS A 184 -11.28 -2.24 -0.52
C LYS A 184 -10.28 -1.77 -1.57
N ILE A 185 -9.51 -0.73 -1.27
CA ILE A 185 -8.58 -0.12 -2.22
C ILE A 185 -7.13 -0.46 -1.86
N ASP A 186 -6.46 -1.18 -2.75
CA ASP A 186 -5.01 -1.39 -2.70
C ASP A 186 -4.33 -0.31 -3.55
N ILE A 187 -3.50 0.53 -2.94
CA ILE A 187 -2.78 1.62 -3.62
C ILE A 187 -1.29 1.28 -3.69
N GLU A 188 -0.70 1.40 -4.87
CA GLU A 188 0.73 1.28 -5.09
C GLU A 188 1.31 2.53 -5.75
N PHE A 189 2.35 3.10 -5.15
CA PHE A 189 3.16 4.16 -5.73
C PHE A 189 4.50 3.59 -6.18
N ARG A 190 4.93 3.92 -7.40
CA ARG A 190 6.23 3.50 -7.96
C ARG A 190 7.02 4.68 -8.51
N PHE A 191 8.27 4.82 -8.09
CA PHE A 191 9.21 5.84 -8.61
C PHE A 191 8.73 7.30 -8.46
N LEU A 192 7.84 7.57 -7.50
CA LEU A 192 7.26 8.90 -7.22
C LEU A 192 7.94 9.56 -6.02
N ALA A 193 7.89 10.89 -5.96
CA ALA A 193 8.16 11.64 -4.75
C ALA A 193 6.83 11.97 -4.05
N LEU A 194 6.79 11.81 -2.72
CA LEU A 194 5.63 12.06 -1.88
C LEU A 194 6.02 13.00 -0.74
N ASN A 195 5.16 13.98 -0.44
CA ASN A 195 5.35 14.88 0.69
C ASN A 195 4.45 14.48 1.87
N LYS A 196 4.66 15.12 3.02
CA LYS A 196 3.88 14.96 4.25
C LYS A 196 2.37 14.90 4.04
N SER A 197 1.80 15.76 3.20
CA SER A 197 0.34 15.81 2.98
C SER A 197 -0.20 14.53 2.34
N HIS A 198 0.56 13.86 1.47
CA HIS A 198 0.15 12.57 0.90
C HIS A 198 0.14 11.47 1.96
N CYS A 199 1.10 11.51 2.87
CA CYS A 199 1.23 10.58 3.98
C CYS A 199 0.06 10.74 4.95
N GLU A 200 -0.28 11.99 5.27
CA GLU A 200 -1.44 12.33 6.09
C GLU A 200 -2.74 11.92 5.40
N ALA A 201 -2.87 12.09 4.09
CA ALA A 201 -4.03 11.58 3.36
C ALA A 201 -4.15 10.05 3.45
N ILE A 202 -3.03 9.32 3.39
CA ILE A 202 -3.01 7.86 3.41
C ILE A 202 -3.18 7.29 4.84
N PHE A 203 -2.55 7.90 5.85
CA PHE A 203 -2.41 7.37 7.20
C PHE A 203 -3.10 8.20 8.30
N GLY A 204 -3.52 9.44 8.00
CA GLY A 204 -4.13 10.39 8.94
C GLY A 204 -5.60 10.15 9.24
N GLY A 205 -6.11 8.94 9.00
CA GLY A 205 -7.43 8.51 9.46
C GLY A 205 -8.63 8.87 8.57
N SER A 206 -8.45 9.71 7.53
CA SER A 206 -9.49 10.02 6.54
C SER A 206 -9.68 8.90 5.50
N ALA A 207 -8.64 8.10 5.24
CA ALA A 207 -8.64 7.03 4.25
C ALA A 207 -9.21 5.70 4.76
N THR A 208 -10.46 5.70 5.25
CA THR A 208 -11.10 4.51 5.85
C THR A 208 -11.24 3.31 4.90
N VAL A 209 -11.10 3.57 3.61
CA VAL A 209 -11.28 2.64 2.48
C VAL A 209 -10.00 1.95 2.01
N VAL A 210 -8.81 2.42 2.39
CA VAL A 210 -7.54 1.90 1.87
C VAL A 210 -7.14 0.64 2.64
N SER A 211 -7.00 -0.49 1.95
CA SER A 211 -6.65 -1.79 2.53
C SER A 211 -5.15 -1.99 2.60
N CYS A 212 -4.47 -1.70 1.50
CA CYS A 212 -3.06 -1.93 1.31
C CYS A 212 -2.42 -0.70 0.71
N VAL A 213 -1.24 -0.35 1.22
CA VAL A 213 -0.39 0.68 0.62
C VAL A 213 0.95 0.06 0.28
N LYS A 214 1.42 0.29 -0.95
CA LYS A 214 2.73 -0.15 -1.41
C LYS A 214 3.55 1.02 -1.91
N PHE A 215 4.74 1.19 -1.36
CA PHE A 215 5.73 2.14 -1.87
C PHE A 215 6.85 1.35 -2.54
N SER A 216 7.08 1.58 -3.83
CA SER A 216 8.11 0.90 -4.63
C SER A 216 9.08 1.92 -5.22
N GLN A 217 10.24 2.07 -4.60
CA GLN A 217 11.31 3.00 -4.95
C GLN A 217 10.86 4.48 -4.97
N CYS A 218 9.91 4.80 -4.11
CA CYS A 218 9.46 6.17 -3.85
C CYS A 218 10.48 6.95 -3.04
N GLU A 219 10.45 8.26 -3.20
CA GLU A 219 11.07 9.23 -2.31
C GLU A 219 10.01 9.88 -1.46
N VAL A 220 10.33 10.08 -0.21
CA VAL A 220 9.37 10.56 0.76
C VAL A 220 10.01 11.69 1.55
N ASP A 221 9.48 12.89 1.36
CA ASP A 221 9.96 14.10 1.99
C ASP A 221 9.15 14.44 3.24
N GLU A 222 9.87 14.91 4.26
CA GLU A 222 9.29 15.43 5.51
C GLU A 222 8.39 14.41 6.26
N TRP A 223 8.72 13.12 6.16
CA TRP A 223 7.99 12.05 6.84
C TRP A 223 8.24 12.04 8.36
N THR A 224 7.54 12.90 9.08
CA THR A 224 7.48 12.86 10.55
C THR A 224 6.01 12.91 10.99
N ILE A 225 5.51 11.80 11.54
CA ILE A 225 4.13 11.72 12.04
C ILE A 225 4.00 12.36 13.44
N HIS A 226 5.12 12.63 14.09
CA HIS A 226 5.17 13.30 15.38
C HIS A 226 6.10 14.50 15.34
N ASP A 227 5.56 15.67 15.67
CA ASP A 227 6.37 16.80 16.10
C ASP A 227 7.14 16.43 17.38
N LYS A 228 8.40 16.83 17.44
CA LYS A 228 9.41 16.50 18.44
C LYS A 228 9.13 17.01 19.88
N ASN A 229 7.88 17.16 20.30
CA ASN A 229 7.55 17.81 21.57
C ASN A 229 7.44 16.87 22.79
N ASP A 230 7.82 15.59 22.69
CA ASP A 230 7.86 14.67 23.83
C ASP A 230 9.03 14.92 24.82
N GLN A 231 9.70 16.10 24.77
CA GLN A 231 10.69 16.49 25.77
C GLN A 231 10.28 17.66 26.68
N ASP A 232 9.14 18.33 26.49
CA ASP A 232 8.74 19.42 27.38
C ASP A 232 7.32 19.21 27.97
N GLN A 233 7.25 18.39 29.03
CA GLN A 233 6.07 18.29 29.89
C GLN A 233 5.87 19.54 30.80
N ASN A 234 6.11 20.76 30.31
CA ASN A 234 5.97 21.94 31.20
C ASN A 234 5.57 23.28 30.56
N SER A 235 4.88 23.29 29.43
CA SER A 235 4.15 24.51 29.04
C SER A 235 2.76 24.21 28.52
N GLY A 236 1.77 24.69 29.25
CA GLY A 236 0.39 24.72 28.79
C GLY A 236 0.24 25.69 27.62
N ASN A 237 -0.71 25.37 26.74
CA ASN A 237 -1.10 26.09 25.54
C ASN A 237 -0.14 26.00 24.34
N THR A 238 -0.32 24.96 23.53
CA THR A 238 -0.36 25.10 22.06
C THR A 238 -1.32 24.06 21.48
N ASN A 239 -2.20 24.51 20.57
CA ASN A 239 -3.09 23.69 19.75
C ASN A 239 -2.28 22.90 18.71
N ASN A 240 -1.38 22.04 19.18
CA ASN A 240 -0.67 21.12 18.29
C ASN A 240 -1.58 19.92 18.06
N THR A 241 -2.08 19.84 16.84
CA THR A 241 -2.76 18.67 16.26
C THR A 241 -1.79 17.49 16.25
N VAL A 242 -1.57 16.90 17.42
CA VAL A 242 -1.37 15.45 17.51
C VAL A 242 -2.48 14.86 16.65
N ILE A 243 -2.12 14.05 15.65
CA ILE A 243 -3.10 13.21 14.97
C ILE A 243 -3.63 12.26 16.05
N LYS A 244 -4.60 12.72 16.82
CA LYS A 244 -5.44 11.91 17.69
C LYS A 244 -6.28 11.09 16.71
N ASN A 245 -5.70 9.99 16.26
CA ASN A 245 -6.40 8.90 15.59
C ASN A 245 -7.32 8.24 16.62
N ASP A 246 -8.29 8.98 17.17
CA ASP A 246 -9.25 8.39 18.10
C ASP A 246 -10.21 7.47 17.33
N HIS A 247 -10.45 7.70 16.02
CA HIS A 247 -11.41 6.88 15.26
C HIS A 247 -11.07 6.65 13.77
N GLY A 248 -9.88 7.01 13.30
CA GLY A 248 -9.49 6.87 11.88
C GLY A 248 -8.99 5.47 11.52
N VAL A 249 -9.61 4.82 10.53
CA VAL A 249 -9.16 3.51 10.03
C VAL A 249 -7.93 3.73 9.15
N THR A 250 -6.75 3.28 9.60
CA THR A 250 -5.52 3.30 8.78
C THR A 250 -5.40 2.03 7.93
N PRO A 251 -4.55 2.02 6.89
CA PRO A 251 -4.32 0.81 6.09
C PRO A 251 -3.89 -0.37 6.95
N LYS A 252 -4.45 -1.55 6.67
CA LYS A 252 -4.12 -2.78 7.41
C LYS A 252 -2.84 -3.43 6.89
N LYS A 253 -2.47 -3.16 5.63
CA LYS A 253 -1.29 -3.72 4.99
C LYS A 253 -0.37 -2.63 4.46
N LEU A 254 0.93 -2.79 4.72
CA LEU A 254 1.99 -1.93 4.21
C LEU A 254 3.06 -2.78 3.51
N VAL A 255 3.44 -2.38 2.30
CA VAL A 255 4.55 -2.97 1.56
C VAL A 255 5.57 -1.89 1.23
N LEU A 256 6.80 -2.06 1.69
CA LEU A 256 7.91 -1.14 1.44
C LEU A 256 8.95 -1.82 0.58
N SER A 257 9.22 -1.25 -0.59
CA SER A 257 10.42 -1.53 -1.38
C SER A 257 11.09 -0.20 -1.66
N CYS A 258 12.27 0.05 -1.11
CA CYS A 258 12.88 1.37 -1.16
C CYS A 258 14.41 1.27 -1.08
N THR A 259 15.09 2.42 -1.16
CA THR A 259 16.53 2.49 -0.90
C THR A 259 16.80 2.55 0.61
N GLN A 260 18.05 2.33 1.02
CA GLN A 260 18.43 2.42 2.44
C GLN A 260 18.10 3.79 3.05
N HIS A 261 18.34 4.87 2.30
CA HIS A 261 18.07 6.24 2.76
C HIS A 261 16.58 6.45 3.06
N GLU A 262 15.70 6.00 2.17
CA GLU A 262 14.26 6.12 2.34
C GLU A 262 13.74 5.21 3.46
N PHE A 263 14.27 3.99 3.57
CA PHE A 263 13.96 3.09 4.67
C PHE A 263 14.27 3.71 6.04
N ARG A 264 15.40 4.42 6.16
CA ARG A 264 15.77 5.16 7.38
C ARG A 264 14.70 6.20 7.72
N LYS A 265 14.26 7.01 6.76
CA LYS A 265 13.18 7.99 6.98
C LYS A 265 11.89 7.33 7.50
N PHE A 266 11.49 6.19 6.91
CA PHE A 266 10.31 5.45 7.36
C PHE A 266 10.42 4.95 8.80
N THR A 267 11.58 4.45 9.20
CA THR A 267 11.81 3.90 10.54
C THR A 267 12.05 4.98 11.60
N GLU A 268 12.66 6.11 11.23
CA GLU A 268 12.81 7.29 12.10
C GLU A 268 11.49 8.03 12.32
N GLY A 269 10.65 8.11 11.29
CA GLY A 269 9.37 8.84 11.30
C GLY A 269 8.28 8.22 12.18
N ARG A 270 8.58 7.13 12.90
CA ARG A 270 7.72 6.46 13.90
C ARG A 270 6.35 5.98 13.40
N LEU A 271 6.05 6.02 12.10
CA LEU A 271 4.80 5.44 11.58
C LEU A 271 4.66 3.99 12.05
N LEU A 272 5.71 3.20 11.86
CA LEU A 272 5.70 1.77 12.17
C LEU A 272 5.72 1.47 13.68
N THR A 273 6.07 2.46 14.50
CA THR A 273 6.21 2.34 15.96
C THR A 273 5.04 2.93 16.72
N SER A 274 4.16 3.71 16.06
CA SER A 274 3.02 4.31 16.72
C SER A 274 2.01 3.22 17.12
N ASN A 275 1.67 3.19 18.41
CA ASN A 275 0.67 2.27 18.98
C ASN A 275 -0.72 2.43 18.35
N ASN A 276 -0.92 3.51 17.59
CA ASN A 276 -2.17 3.85 16.92
C ASN A 276 -2.21 3.39 15.45
N THR A 277 -1.20 2.67 14.95
CA THR A 277 -1.35 2.05 13.62
C THR A 277 -2.26 0.84 13.67
N SER A 278 -3.14 0.72 12.67
CA SER A 278 -3.90 -0.51 12.42
C SER A 278 -3.21 -1.42 11.40
N ILE A 279 -1.92 -1.21 11.13
CA ILE A 279 -1.12 -2.07 10.26
C ILE A 279 -0.93 -3.41 10.95
N ARG A 280 -1.47 -4.46 10.31
CA ARG A 280 -1.39 -5.86 10.74
C ARG A 280 -0.46 -6.66 9.84
N ASP A 281 -0.31 -6.24 8.58
CA ASP A 281 0.54 -6.90 7.60
C ASP A 281 1.63 -5.96 7.12
N MET A 282 2.90 -6.35 7.30
CA MET A 282 4.04 -5.58 6.83
C MET A 282 4.94 -6.44 5.97
N SER A 283 5.30 -5.94 4.78
CA SER A 283 6.25 -6.58 3.88
C SER A 283 7.37 -5.61 3.53
N LEU A 284 8.60 -5.96 3.87
CA LEU A 284 9.81 -5.19 3.56
C LEU A 284 10.56 -5.93 2.44
N VAL A 285 10.78 -5.28 1.30
CA VAL A 285 11.47 -5.83 0.12
C VAL A 285 12.66 -4.92 -0.20
N LEU A 286 13.80 -5.19 0.43
CA LEU A 286 14.86 -4.20 0.67
C LEU A 286 16.22 -4.62 0.12
N HIS A 287 16.54 -4.31 -1.13
CA HIS A 287 17.78 -4.71 -1.83
C HIS A 287 19.05 -3.96 -1.38
N PHE A 288 19.34 -3.93 -0.08
CA PHE A 288 20.54 -3.31 0.49
C PHE A 288 20.94 -3.97 1.82
N MET A 289 22.16 -3.69 2.27
CA MET A 289 22.65 -4.12 3.58
C MET A 289 22.32 -3.04 4.59
N LEU A 290 21.80 -3.42 5.75
CA LEU A 290 21.53 -2.46 6.83
C LEU A 290 22.84 -2.03 7.49
N ALA A 291 23.01 -0.72 7.67
CA ALA A 291 24.01 -0.21 8.61
C ALA A 291 23.51 -0.40 10.05
N ASP A 292 24.43 -0.41 11.04
CA ASP A 292 24.08 -0.63 12.45
C ASP A 292 22.94 0.28 12.96
N LEU A 293 22.91 1.54 12.52
CA LEU A 293 21.85 2.48 12.89
C LEU A 293 20.48 2.05 12.33
N ASP A 294 20.43 1.61 11.07
CA ASP A 294 19.19 1.17 10.42
C ASP A 294 18.67 -0.13 11.04
N VAL A 295 19.59 -1.03 11.44
CA VAL A 295 19.28 -2.22 12.22
C VAL A 295 18.62 -1.84 13.55
N HIS A 296 19.19 -0.87 14.27
CA HIS A 296 18.63 -0.40 15.54
C HIS A 296 17.22 0.18 15.35
N HIS A 297 16.99 0.99 14.32
CA HIS A 297 15.66 1.54 14.02
C HIS A 297 14.65 0.46 13.66
N LEU A 298 15.03 -0.54 12.87
CA LEU A 298 14.17 -1.69 12.55
C LEU A 298 13.82 -2.50 13.82
N ILE A 299 14.80 -2.82 14.66
CA ILE A 299 14.59 -3.57 15.91
C ILE A 299 13.64 -2.81 16.85
N SER A 300 13.90 -1.52 17.04
CA SER A 300 13.06 -0.64 17.86
C SER A 300 11.63 -0.58 17.31
N THR A 301 11.50 -0.54 15.99
CA THR A 301 10.21 -0.55 15.32
C THR A 301 9.43 -1.83 15.59
N LEU A 302 10.06 -2.98 15.35
CA LEU A 302 9.43 -4.27 15.55
C LEU A 302 9.10 -4.55 17.03
N GLY A 303 9.97 -4.11 17.95
CA GLY A 303 9.74 -4.31 19.39
C GLY A 303 8.64 -3.43 19.96
N ASN A 304 8.44 -2.21 19.43
CA ASN A 304 7.41 -1.30 19.90
C ASN A 304 6.05 -1.54 19.26
N ASN A 305 5.99 -2.15 18.07
CA ASN A 305 4.73 -2.42 17.40
C ASN A 305 3.87 -3.43 18.20
N GLN A 306 2.60 -3.09 18.44
CA GLN A 306 1.66 -3.93 19.19
C GLN A 306 0.50 -4.48 18.33
N SER A 307 0.47 -4.16 17.04
CA SER A 307 -0.64 -4.46 16.12
C SER A 307 -0.29 -5.53 15.08
N LEU A 308 0.99 -5.71 14.77
CA LEU A 308 1.46 -6.53 13.66
C LEU A 308 1.13 -8.02 13.87
N GLU A 309 0.46 -8.59 12.88
CA GLU A 309 0.10 -10.02 12.84
C GLU A 309 1.01 -10.77 11.85
N HIS A 310 1.42 -10.15 10.75
CA HIS A 310 2.25 -10.75 9.72
C HIS A 310 3.43 -9.85 9.35
N LEU A 311 4.64 -10.41 9.39
CA LEU A 311 5.87 -9.74 8.97
C LEU A 311 6.55 -10.55 7.87
N SER A 312 6.82 -9.91 6.74
CA SER A 312 7.69 -10.43 5.68
C SER A 312 8.90 -9.52 5.50
N ILE A 313 10.10 -10.08 5.50
CA ILE A 313 11.34 -9.38 5.18
C ILE A 313 12.01 -10.17 4.06
N GLU A 314 12.17 -9.54 2.91
CA GLU A 314 12.68 -10.14 1.70
C GLU A 314 13.82 -9.31 1.12
N TYR A 315 14.79 -10.02 0.55
CA TYR A 315 15.95 -9.44 -0.12
C TYR A 315 16.77 -8.50 0.75
N LEU A 316 16.80 -8.67 2.07
CA LEU A 316 17.58 -7.85 3.00
C LEU A 316 18.81 -8.63 3.47
N ASP A 317 20.03 -8.16 3.20
CA ASP A 317 21.23 -8.88 3.64
C ASP A 317 21.38 -8.79 5.16
N LEU A 318 21.17 -9.92 5.84
CA LEU A 318 21.21 -10.06 7.29
C LEU A 318 22.44 -10.89 7.68
N ASP A 319 23.35 -10.28 8.43
CA ASP A 319 24.36 -11.05 9.15
C ASP A 319 23.74 -11.79 10.35
N ASP A 320 24.52 -12.69 10.97
CA ASP A 320 24.00 -13.51 12.07
C ASP A 320 23.67 -12.68 13.32
N LYS A 321 24.36 -11.55 13.52
CA LYS A 321 24.08 -10.60 14.61
C LYS A 321 22.72 -9.96 14.41
N THR A 322 22.45 -9.43 13.23
CA THR A 322 21.17 -8.79 12.88
C THR A 322 20.03 -9.81 12.91
N TRP A 323 20.25 -11.02 12.40
CA TRP A 323 19.30 -12.14 12.52
C TRP A 323 18.91 -12.40 13.97
N THR A 324 19.91 -12.54 14.85
CA THR A 324 19.70 -12.76 16.29
C THR A 324 18.89 -11.62 16.90
N CYS A 325 19.22 -10.39 16.55
CA CYS A 325 18.55 -9.20 17.08
C CYS A 325 17.09 -9.09 16.62
N ILE A 326 16.78 -9.40 15.36
CA ILE A 326 15.40 -9.46 14.86
C ILE A 326 14.62 -10.53 15.63
N CYS A 327 15.18 -11.73 15.80
CA CYS A 327 14.52 -12.79 16.58
C CYS A 327 14.22 -12.33 18.00
N LYS A 328 15.20 -11.72 18.69
CA LYS A 328 15.04 -11.18 20.05
C LYS A 328 13.98 -10.09 20.15
N ALA A 329 13.92 -9.18 19.18
CA ALA A 329 12.90 -8.13 19.14
C ALA A 329 11.47 -8.71 19.11
N LEU A 330 11.31 -9.88 18.50
CA LEU A 330 10.02 -10.54 18.31
C LEU A 330 9.65 -11.52 19.44
N TYR A 331 10.51 -11.76 20.44
CA TYR A 331 10.27 -12.73 21.51
C TYR A 331 8.95 -12.49 22.26
N ASN A 332 8.63 -11.22 22.54
CA ASN A 332 7.45 -10.84 23.30
C ASN A 332 6.40 -10.12 22.42
N HIS A 333 6.48 -10.24 21.10
CA HIS A 333 5.54 -9.56 20.22
C HIS A 333 4.12 -10.09 20.44
N PRO A 334 3.14 -9.23 20.79
CA PRO A 334 1.87 -9.66 21.36
C PRO A 334 0.93 -10.35 20.37
N LYS A 335 1.05 -10.03 19.08
CA LYS A 335 0.08 -10.45 18.04
C LYS A 335 0.70 -11.14 16.82
N LEU A 336 2.02 -11.30 16.77
CA LEU A 336 2.68 -11.81 15.57
C LEU A 336 2.35 -13.29 15.38
N LYS A 337 1.71 -13.62 14.27
CA LYS A 337 1.29 -14.97 13.88
C LYS A 337 2.15 -15.56 12.78
N ARG A 338 2.63 -14.74 11.85
CA ARG A 338 3.47 -15.20 10.73
C ARG A 338 4.73 -14.37 10.58
N LEU A 339 5.85 -15.06 10.40
CA LEU A 339 7.15 -14.47 10.10
C LEU A 339 7.73 -15.10 8.84
N ARG A 340 8.03 -14.28 7.83
CA ARG A 340 8.74 -14.71 6.62
C ARG A 340 10.05 -13.93 6.50
N LEU A 341 11.15 -14.67 6.39
CA LEU A 341 12.49 -14.14 6.18
C LEU A 341 13.02 -14.77 4.90
N ALA A 342 13.06 -14.05 3.78
CA ALA A 342 13.46 -14.60 2.48
C ALA A 342 14.67 -13.86 1.88
N TYR A 343 15.55 -14.59 1.19
CA TYR A 343 16.71 -14.02 0.49
C TYR A 343 17.60 -13.13 1.36
N THR A 344 17.86 -13.55 2.59
CA THR A 344 18.50 -12.70 3.60
C THR A 344 20.04 -12.79 3.64
N GLU A 345 20.68 -13.30 2.59
CA GLU A 345 22.14 -13.42 2.53
C GLU A 345 22.64 -13.01 1.13
N LYS A 346 23.34 -11.88 1.06
CA LYS A 346 24.00 -11.30 -0.14
C LYS A 346 23.11 -11.20 -1.39
N PHE A 347 21.79 -11.08 -1.23
CA PHE A 347 20.80 -11.06 -2.32
C PHE A 347 20.95 -12.20 -3.33
N ALA A 348 21.63 -13.28 -2.94
CA ALA A 348 21.95 -14.36 -3.83
C ALA A 348 20.73 -15.26 -3.94
N ASP A 349 20.04 -15.20 -5.09
CA ASP A 349 19.09 -16.24 -5.51
C ASP A 349 19.78 -17.61 -5.62
N SER A 350 21.11 -17.60 -5.80
CA SER A 350 21.93 -18.80 -5.78
C SER A 350 22.00 -19.36 -4.36
N TYR A 351 21.55 -20.61 -4.23
CA TYR A 351 21.63 -21.58 -3.12
C TYR A 351 22.97 -21.66 -2.36
N ARG A 352 23.55 -20.54 -1.93
CA ARG A 352 24.72 -20.53 -1.06
C ARG A 352 24.27 -20.97 0.32
N ARG A 353 24.43 -22.27 0.55
CA ARG A 353 24.25 -22.90 1.85
C ARG A 353 25.19 -22.21 2.84
N LEU A 354 24.63 -21.70 3.93
CA LEU A 354 25.45 -21.21 5.05
C LEU A 354 26.29 -22.39 5.58
N THR A 355 27.39 -22.09 6.28
CA THR A 355 28.15 -23.16 6.95
C THR A 355 27.24 -23.89 7.96
N PRO A 356 27.47 -25.18 8.23
CA PRO A 356 26.68 -25.93 9.20
C PRO A 356 26.52 -25.20 10.55
N GLU A 357 27.57 -24.56 11.04
CA GLU A 357 27.57 -23.79 12.28
C GLU A 357 26.61 -22.60 12.21
N ARG A 358 26.67 -21.82 11.13
CA ARG A 358 25.79 -20.65 10.94
C ARG A 358 24.32 -21.07 10.81
N ARG A 359 24.03 -22.17 10.10
CA ARG A 359 22.67 -22.73 10.01
C ARG A 359 22.13 -23.14 11.38
N ARG A 360 22.97 -23.80 12.17
CA ARG A 360 22.66 -24.19 13.53
C ARG A 360 22.39 -22.99 14.43
N ILE A 361 23.20 -21.94 14.34
CA ILE A 361 23.00 -20.69 15.08
C ILE A 361 21.63 -20.08 14.73
N ARG A 362 21.37 -19.81 13.44
CA ARG A 362 20.11 -19.18 13.00
C ARG A 362 18.87 -20.01 13.36
N THR A 363 18.96 -21.34 13.22
CA THR A 363 17.85 -22.24 13.57
C THR A 363 17.61 -22.26 15.08
N ASN A 364 18.67 -22.22 15.90
CA ASN A 364 18.53 -22.10 17.35
C ASN A 364 17.92 -20.77 17.78
N ASP A 365 18.22 -19.66 17.11
CA ASP A 365 17.60 -18.36 17.42
C ASP A 365 16.10 -18.37 17.12
N LEU A 366 15.67 -19.03 16.04
CA LEU A 366 14.25 -19.27 15.74
C LEU A 366 13.60 -20.19 16.76
N LEU A 367 14.28 -21.26 17.20
CA LEU A 367 13.76 -22.12 18.27
C LEU A 367 13.54 -21.33 19.56
N LYS A 368 14.50 -20.48 19.96
CA LYS A 368 14.34 -19.61 21.14
C LYS A 368 13.17 -18.62 20.96
N LEU A 369 13.01 -18.08 19.76
CA LEU A 369 11.85 -17.24 19.42
C LEU A 369 10.55 -18.02 19.63
N LEU A 370 10.40 -19.24 19.09
CA LEU A 370 9.18 -20.05 19.23
C LEU A 370 8.94 -20.56 20.65
N GLN A 371 10.02 -20.79 21.40
CA GLN A 371 9.94 -21.14 22.82
C GLN A 371 9.40 -19.98 23.66
N THR A 372 9.67 -18.73 23.26
CA THR A 372 9.25 -17.53 24.00
C THR A 372 7.92 -16.99 23.48
N ASN A 373 7.81 -16.79 22.17
CA ASN A 373 6.62 -16.29 21.49
C ASN A 373 5.64 -17.43 21.21
N LYS A 374 4.53 -17.44 21.95
CA LYS A 374 3.47 -18.46 21.82
C LYS A 374 2.39 -18.13 20.79
N ASN A 375 2.45 -16.93 20.21
CA ASN A 375 1.49 -16.47 19.20
C ASN A 375 1.92 -16.85 17.78
N LEU A 376 3.23 -17.04 17.57
CA LEU A 376 3.82 -17.32 16.27
C LEU A 376 3.43 -18.73 15.80
N GLN A 377 2.65 -18.79 14.73
CA GLN A 377 2.06 -20.01 14.17
C GLN A 377 2.76 -20.46 12.88
N GLU A 378 3.37 -19.53 12.14
CA GLU A 378 4.04 -19.83 10.88
C GLU A 378 5.38 -19.11 10.81
N VAL A 379 6.44 -19.83 10.43
CA VAL A 379 7.73 -19.25 10.14
C VAL A 379 8.26 -19.84 8.84
N GLN A 380 8.61 -18.96 7.89
CA GLN A 380 9.21 -19.35 6.63
C GLN A 380 10.58 -18.69 6.47
N TRP A 381 11.60 -19.49 6.18
CA TRP A 381 12.93 -19.03 5.81
C TRP A 381 13.61 -20.04 4.89
N PRO A 382 14.70 -19.68 4.18
CA PRO A 382 15.21 -20.50 3.09
C PRO A 382 15.72 -21.86 3.61
N LYS A 383 15.29 -22.96 2.97
CA LYS A 383 15.66 -24.34 3.36
C LYS A 383 17.17 -24.57 3.44
N PHE A 384 17.96 -23.92 2.59
CA PHE A 384 19.42 -24.03 2.62
C PHE A 384 20.09 -23.25 3.77
N GLN A 385 19.34 -22.44 4.52
CA GLN A 385 19.80 -21.77 5.75
C GLN A 385 19.35 -22.53 7.02
N GLN A 386 18.61 -23.63 6.86
CA GLN A 386 18.11 -24.46 7.95
C GLN A 386 19.15 -25.48 8.40
N ASP A 387 19.20 -25.73 9.71
CA ASP A 387 19.81 -26.94 10.26
C ASP A 387 18.79 -28.07 10.21
N GLU A 388 19.01 -29.05 9.34
CA GLU A 388 18.09 -30.16 9.11
C GLU A 388 17.82 -30.99 10.37
N THR A 389 18.75 -31.00 11.33
CA THR A 389 18.61 -31.78 12.56
C THR A 389 17.63 -31.14 13.55
N LEU A 390 17.33 -29.85 13.38
CA LEU A 390 16.51 -29.06 14.31
C LEU A 390 15.12 -28.69 13.73
N ILE A 391 14.86 -28.99 12.45
CA ILE A 391 13.60 -28.60 11.80
C ILE A 391 12.38 -29.27 12.42
N LEU A 392 12.48 -30.53 12.82
CA LEU A 392 11.37 -31.22 13.49
C LEU A 392 10.98 -30.55 14.82
N ASP A 393 11.96 -29.99 15.56
CA ASP A 393 11.67 -29.23 16.78
C ASP A 393 10.97 -27.90 16.47
N VAL A 394 11.33 -27.24 15.37
CA VAL A 394 10.65 -26.02 14.91
C VAL A 394 9.20 -26.34 14.53
N GLU A 395 8.98 -27.36 13.70
CA GLU A 395 7.64 -27.78 13.26
C GLU A 395 6.76 -28.19 14.44
N ARG A 396 7.30 -28.94 15.41
CA ARG A 396 6.59 -29.30 16.64
C ARG A 396 6.10 -28.06 17.40
N LEU A 397 6.98 -27.07 17.64
CA LEU A 397 6.62 -25.86 18.37
C LEU A 397 5.58 -25.01 17.63
N LEU A 398 5.67 -24.93 16.29
CA LEU A 398 4.66 -24.25 15.47
C LEU A 398 3.29 -24.91 15.60
N MET A 399 3.24 -26.26 15.53
CA MET A 399 1.99 -27.01 15.75
C MET A 399 1.42 -26.78 17.16
N GLU A 400 2.25 -26.80 18.20
CA GLU A 400 1.79 -26.50 19.56
C GLU A 400 1.18 -25.10 19.68
N ASN A 401 1.77 -24.09 19.01
CA ASN A 401 1.24 -22.74 19.00
C ASN A 401 -0.07 -22.64 18.22
N MET A 402 -0.19 -23.33 17.08
CA MET A 402 -1.45 -23.43 16.32
C MET A 402 -2.57 -24.08 17.14
N MET A 403 -2.26 -25.17 17.86
CA MET A 403 -3.24 -25.86 18.73
C MET A 403 -3.66 -25.00 19.91
N ARG A 404 -2.75 -24.21 20.50
CA ARG A 404 -3.10 -23.22 21.55
C ARG A 404 -4.03 -22.13 21.04
N ALA A 405 -3.82 -21.67 19.80
CA ALA A 405 -4.68 -20.68 19.17
C ALA A 405 -6.10 -21.22 18.87
N SER A 406 -6.23 -22.50 18.49
CA SER A 406 -7.53 -23.13 18.22
C SER A 406 -8.30 -23.51 19.50
N THR A 407 -7.59 -23.71 20.61
CA THR A 407 -8.17 -24.09 21.92
C THR A 407 -8.46 -22.92 22.84
N SER A 408 -7.97 -21.71 22.52
CA SER A 408 -8.39 -20.50 23.23
C SER A 408 -9.87 -20.22 22.90
N PRO A 409 -10.79 -20.31 23.88
CA PRO A 409 -12.18 -19.97 23.64
C PRO A 409 -12.24 -18.51 23.20
N GLY A 410 -12.89 -18.26 22.06
CA GLY A 410 -13.09 -16.91 21.55
C GLY A 410 -13.72 -16.04 22.64
N ASN A 411 -13.03 -14.96 23.02
CA ASN A 411 -13.64 -13.86 23.76
C ASN A 411 -14.80 -13.32 22.91
N THR A 412 -15.98 -13.85 23.19
CA THR A 412 -17.26 -13.24 22.89
C THR A 412 -17.43 -12.11 23.87
N ASN A 413 -17.18 -10.88 23.43
CA ASN A 413 -17.67 -9.65 24.04
C ASN A 413 -18.19 -8.76 22.92
#